data_AF-A0A5R9RDE4-F1
#
_entry.id   AF-A0A5R9RDE4-F1
#
_cell.length_a   1.000
_cell.length_b   1.000
_cell.length_c   1.000
_cell.angle_alpha   90.00
_cell.angle_beta   90.00
_cell.angle_gamma   90.00
#
_symmetry.space_group_name_H-M   'P 1'
#
loop_
_entity.id
_entity.type
_entity.pdbx_description
1 polymer ?
#
loop_
_entity_poly.entity_id
_entity_poly.type
_entity_poly.pdbx_seq_one_letter_code
_entity_poly.pdbx_strand_id
1 'polypeptide(L)'
;MSGSAGSFPFTCLVTAIGSYSAESVIASLREHWGARVVGTNTQPRDWCATSALLDTFHRVPAARNVTEYVERILRICEAEQVTHVLPLIDPEVDAFALHHEAFTERGITLCMQPLETIRVARDKWRVHQAFGNDPLIRTIPTWRLEDLPMAGLDLPLIAKPRDGRNCEGLMQVRDADFLHYVRRRFSDRDYIVQPLLPGDVCVVDVVRQQSSGAWAAMARQELVRTPTGAGLTVRMLADVRLVEMAGQVARVLGVNGCINVEFLVQDGEALLMDVNPRFSGGIAFSHLSGYDMVANHLRCFREAPLDASVLPAPSIHARRLVEVTTFAAPAASPDPVIVLPGSQGSVASQPLG
;
A
#
# COMPACT_ATOMS: atom_id res chain seq x y z
N MET A 1 -11.94 9.17 41.60
CA MET A 1 -11.36 10.26 40.79
C MET A 1 -11.54 9.85 39.34
N SER A 2 -12.58 10.35 38.71
CA SER A 2 -12.94 10.12 37.30
C SER A 2 -11.93 10.82 36.41
N GLY A 3 -11.03 10.08 35.78
CA GLY A 3 -10.17 10.62 34.72
C GLY A 3 -11.06 11.05 33.56
N SER A 4 -10.98 12.32 33.16
CA SER A 4 -11.58 12.80 31.92
C SER A 4 -11.07 11.94 30.77
N ALA A 5 -11.97 11.31 30.01
CA ALA A 5 -11.63 10.71 28.73
C ALA A 5 -10.95 11.80 27.88
N GLY A 6 -9.65 11.66 27.63
CA GLY A 6 -8.89 12.63 26.85
C GLY A 6 -9.52 12.77 25.47
N SER A 7 -9.89 13.99 25.07
CA SER A 7 -10.33 14.27 23.72
C SER A 7 -9.15 14.00 22.77
N PHE A 8 -9.34 13.11 21.80
CA PHE A 8 -8.35 12.86 20.76
C PHE A 8 -8.21 14.12 19.87
N PRO A 9 -7.00 14.50 19.45
CA PRO A 9 -6.78 15.71 18.65
C PRO A 9 -7.38 15.60 17.24
N PHE A 10 -7.50 14.39 16.69
CA PHE A 10 -8.16 14.07 15.43
C PHE A 10 -8.38 12.55 15.30
N THR A 11 -9.20 12.16 14.33
CA THR A 11 -9.49 10.75 14.01
C THR A 11 -8.85 10.35 12.68
N CYS A 12 -8.10 9.24 12.70
CA CYS A 12 -7.56 8.54 11.54
C CYS A 12 -8.38 7.28 11.24
N LEU A 13 -8.65 7.04 9.96
CA LEU A 13 -9.14 5.76 9.45
C LEU A 13 -7.98 4.99 8.82
N VAL A 14 -7.67 3.82 9.35
CA VAL A 14 -6.67 2.89 8.80
C VAL A 14 -7.39 1.72 8.15
N THR A 15 -7.33 1.61 6.83
CA THR A 15 -8.07 0.57 6.09
C THR A 15 -7.25 -0.71 5.91
N ALA A 16 -7.88 -1.80 5.48
CA ALA A 16 -7.27 -3.13 5.35
C ALA A 16 -6.34 -3.53 6.51
N ILE A 17 -6.84 -3.49 7.76
CA ILE A 17 -6.03 -3.73 8.96
C ILE A 17 -5.43 -5.15 9.06
N GLY A 18 -5.78 -6.06 8.14
CA GLY A 18 -5.16 -7.38 8.02
C GLY A 18 -3.84 -7.37 7.24
N SER A 19 -3.41 -6.23 6.73
CA SER A 19 -2.14 -6.08 6.01
C SER A 19 -0.93 -6.14 6.97
N TYR A 20 0.24 -6.50 6.43
CA TYR A 20 1.48 -6.59 7.21
C TYR A 20 1.98 -5.26 7.78
N SER A 21 1.50 -4.13 7.26
CA SER A 21 1.84 -2.77 7.71
C SER A 21 0.91 -2.25 8.82
N ALA A 22 -0.28 -2.83 8.99
CA ALA A 22 -1.35 -2.28 9.82
C ALA A 22 -0.93 -2.05 11.28
N GLU A 23 -0.32 -3.03 11.93
CA GLU A 23 0.11 -2.90 13.33
C GLU A 23 1.12 -1.76 13.51
N SER A 24 2.13 -1.68 12.64
CA SER A 24 3.12 -0.60 12.67
C SER A 24 2.49 0.77 12.42
N VAL A 25 1.49 0.84 11.53
CA VAL A 25 0.77 2.09 11.25
C VAL A 25 -0.05 2.54 12.46
N ILE A 26 -0.83 1.62 13.06
CA ILE A 26 -1.66 1.91 14.22
C ILE A 26 -0.79 2.32 15.42
N ALA A 27 0.32 1.61 15.67
CA ALA A 27 1.25 1.92 16.75
C ALA A 27 1.86 3.32 16.58
N SER A 28 2.40 3.62 15.38
CA SER A 28 3.01 4.93 15.09
C SER A 28 2.02 6.10 15.21
N LEU A 29 0.78 5.92 14.74
CA LEU A 29 -0.29 6.93 14.90
C LEU A 29 -0.58 7.23 16.38
N ARG A 30 -0.59 6.20 17.24
CA ARG A 30 -0.81 6.40 18.68
C ARG A 30 0.39 7.05 19.35
N GLU A 31 1.59 6.56 19.05
CA GLU A 31 2.84 7.02 19.67
C GLU A 31 3.13 8.49 19.35
N HIS A 32 3.05 8.89 18.08
CA HIS A 32 3.50 10.21 17.64
C HIS A 32 2.40 11.26 17.61
N TRP A 33 1.13 10.86 17.53
CA TRP A 33 0.03 11.79 17.28
C TRP A 33 -1.10 11.71 18.30
N GLY A 34 -1.12 10.68 19.15
CA GLY A 34 -2.21 10.45 20.09
C GLY A 34 -3.57 10.42 19.41
N ALA A 35 -3.64 9.98 18.15
CA ALA A 35 -4.85 10.03 17.33
C ALA A 35 -5.86 8.95 17.74
N ARG A 36 -7.15 9.21 17.54
CA ARG A 36 -8.19 8.16 17.54
C ARG A 36 -8.02 7.34 16.27
N VAL A 37 -7.94 6.02 16.40
CA VAL A 37 -7.73 5.10 15.28
C VAL A 37 -8.97 4.23 15.07
N VAL A 38 -9.67 4.53 13.98
CA VAL A 38 -10.74 3.70 13.42
C VAL A 38 -10.12 2.78 12.38
N GLY A 39 -10.52 1.50 12.35
CA GLY A 39 -9.99 0.56 11.36
C GLY A 39 -11.06 -0.21 10.60
N THR A 40 -10.74 -0.65 9.39
CA THR A 40 -11.64 -1.46 8.56
C THR A 40 -11.02 -2.76 8.06
N ASN A 41 -11.88 -3.76 7.85
CA ASN A 41 -11.52 -5.00 7.16
C ASN A 41 -12.75 -5.59 6.45
N THR A 42 -12.52 -6.46 5.48
CA THR A 42 -13.58 -7.25 4.83
C THR A 42 -14.08 -8.40 5.70
N GLN A 43 -13.22 -8.86 6.63
CA GLN A 43 -13.52 -9.93 7.57
C GLN A 43 -14.15 -9.40 8.87
N PRO A 44 -14.83 -10.27 9.65
CA PRO A 44 -15.30 -9.94 10.99
C PRO A 44 -14.19 -9.43 11.93
N ARG A 45 -14.57 -8.65 12.94
CA ARG A 45 -13.66 -8.05 13.93
C ARG A 45 -12.79 -9.10 14.62
N ASP A 46 -13.45 -10.14 15.10
CA ASP A 46 -12.88 -11.26 15.84
C ASP A 46 -12.00 -12.17 14.98
N TRP A 47 -11.96 -11.98 13.66
CA TRP A 47 -11.04 -12.70 12.77
C TRP A 47 -9.75 -11.91 12.52
N CYS A 48 -9.70 -10.65 12.96
CA CYS A 48 -8.58 -9.74 12.75
C CYS A 48 -7.87 -9.46 14.07
N ALA A 49 -6.68 -10.04 14.28
CA ALA A 49 -5.85 -9.83 15.48
C ALA A 49 -5.58 -8.33 15.77
N THR A 50 -5.28 -7.57 14.73
CA THR A 50 -5.00 -6.13 14.79
C THR A 50 -6.21 -5.28 15.20
N SER A 51 -7.42 -5.85 15.18
CA SER A 51 -8.63 -5.13 15.58
C SER A 51 -8.65 -4.76 17.06
N ALA A 52 -7.90 -5.49 17.90
CA ALA A 52 -7.72 -5.20 19.32
C ALA A 52 -6.95 -3.89 19.58
N LEU A 53 -6.21 -3.39 18.58
CA LEU A 53 -5.41 -2.17 18.68
C LEU A 53 -6.22 -0.91 18.33
N LEU A 54 -7.47 -1.07 17.87
CA LEU A 54 -8.32 0.02 17.37
C LEU A 54 -9.26 0.54 18.45
N ASP A 55 -9.61 1.82 18.34
CA ASP A 55 -10.67 2.42 19.15
C ASP A 55 -12.06 2.01 18.62
N THR A 56 -12.20 1.84 17.31
CA THR A 56 -13.43 1.38 16.68
C THR A 56 -13.14 0.60 15.38
N PHE A 57 -13.99 -0.38 15.06
CA PHE A 57 -13.83 -1.24 13.90
C PHE A 57 -15.10 -1.30 13.07
N HIS A 58 -14.94 -1.23 11.76
CA HIS A 58 -16.02 -1.36 10.80
C HIS A 58 -15.72 -2.44 9.77
N ARG A 59 -16.68 -3.33 9.54
CA ARG A 59 -16.64 -4.23 8.39
C ARG A 59 -17.05 -3.46 7.12
N VAL A 60 -16.35 -3.74 6.02
CA VAL A 60 -16.54 -3.08 4.72
C VAL A 60 -16.57 -4.12 3.59
N PRO A 61 -17.20 -3.82 2.43
CA PRO A 61 -17.08 -4.67 1.25
C PRO A 61 -15.64 -4.66 0.71
N ALA A 62 -15.33 -5.55 -0.25
CA ALA A 62 -14.01 -5.54 -0.87
C ALA A 62 -13.81 -4.29 -1.74
N ALA A 63 -12.62 -3.69 -1.69
CA ALA A 63 -12.28 -2.50 -2.48
C ALA A 63 -12.39 -2.69 -4.02
N ARG A 64 -12.42 -3.94 -4.49
CA ARG A 64 -12.72 -4.27 -5.90
C ARG A 64 -14.17 -3.94 -6.29
N ASN A 65 -15.10 -3.88 -5.33
CA ASN A 65 -16.43 -3.29 -5.53
C ASN A 65 -16.37 -1.78 -5.23
N VAL A 66 -15.75 -1.03 -6.14
CA VAL A 66 -15.30 0.35 -5.91
C VAL A 66 -16.42 1.25 -5.38
N THR A 67 -17.57 1.29 -6.05
CA THR A 67 -18.68 2.19 -5.66
C THR A 67 -19.21 1.87 -4.27
N GLU A 68 -19.56 0.61 -4.00
CA GLU A 68 -20.09 0.20 -2.69
C GLU A 68 -19.06 0.41 -1.57
N TYR A 69 -17.79 0.14 -1.87
CA TYR A 69 -16.69 0.34 -0.94
C TYR A 69 -16.49 1.81 -0.57
N VAL A 70 -16.38 2.69 -1.56
CA VAL A 70 -16.15 4.12 -1.31
C VAL A 70 -17.35 4.74 -0.59
N GLU A 71 -18.59 4.41 -0.98
CA GLU A 71 -19.79 4.87 -0.27
C GLU A 71 -19.78 4.44 1.20
N ARG A 72 -19.42 3.18 1.48
CA ARG A 72 -19.32 2.69 2.85
C ARG A 72 -18.23 3.42 3.64
N ILE A 73 -17.06 3.67 3.04
CA ILE A 73 -15.97 4.40 3.67
C ILE A 73 -16.39 5.84 3.99
N LEU A 74 -17.05 6.55 3.07
CA LEU A 74 -17.51 7.92 3.31
C LEU A 74 -18.52 8.00 4.46
N ARG A 75 -19.47 7.06 4.55
CA ARG A 75 -20.40 6.97 5.70
C ARG A 75 -19.69 6.73 7.02
N ILE A 76 -18.66 5.87 7.02
CA ILE A 76 -17.82 5.65 8.22
C ILE A 76 -17.10 6.94 8.59
N CYS A 77 -16.51 7.63 7.61
CA CYS A 77 -15.79 8.88 7.87
C CYS A 77 -16.69 9.95 8.50
N GLU A 78 -17.93 10.08 8.02
CA GLU A 78 -18.91 10.99 8.60
C GLU A 78 -19.30 10.60 10.03
N ALA A 79 -19.69 9.34 10.24
CA ALA A 79 -20.14 8.85 11.55
C ALA A 79 -19.04 8.92 12.63
N GLU A 80 -17.79 8.67 12.24
CA GLU A 80 -16.64 8.61 13.14
C GLU A 80 -15.83 9.92 13.21
N GLN A 81 -16.28 10.95 12.47
CA GLN A 81 -15.58 12.23 12.31
C GLN A 81 -14.11 12.06 11.89
N VAL A 82 -13.88 11.20 10.90
CA VAL A 82 -12.55 10.96 10.33
C VAL A 82 -12.08 12.18 9.57
N THR A 83 -10.83 12.56 9.79
CA THR A 83 -10.18 13.67 9.06
C THR A 83 -9.04 13.19 8.17
N HIS A 84 -8.50 11.99 8.42
CA HIS A 84 -7.36 11.42 7.68
C HIS A 84 -7.63 9.95 7.38
N VAL A 85 -7.42 9.52 6.13
CA VAL A 85 -7.58 8.13 5.70
C VAL A 85 -6.24 7.58 5.20
N LEU A 86 -5.80 6.46 5.75
CA LEU A 86 -4.55 5.78 5.40
C LEU A 86 -4.87 4.44 4.71
N PRO A 87 -4.87 4.38 3.36
CA PRO A 87 -4.99 3.12 2.63
C PRO A 87 -3.74 2.26 2.77
N LEU A 88 -3.92 0.96 3.05
CA LEU A 88 -2.79 0.05 3.28
C LEU A 88 -2.52 -0.91 2.13
N ILE A 89 -3.46 -1.08 1.20
CA ILE A 89 -3.32 -1.99 0.05
C ILE A 89 -3.62 -1.31 -1.27
N ASP A 90 -3.02 -1.81 -2.35
CA ASP A 90 -3.15 -1.22 -3.69
C ASP A 90 -4.61 -1.09 -4.16
N PRO A 91 -5.53 -2.06 -3.93
CA PRO A 91 -6.93 -1.91 -4.36
C PRO A 91 -7.66 -0.72 -3.72
N GLU A 92 -7.30 -0.36 -2.48
CA GLU A 92 -7.89 0.78 -1.80
C GLU A 92 -7.33 2.09 -2.35
N VAL A 93 -6.02 2.14 -2.63
CA VAL A 93 -5.39 3.27 -3.32
C VAL A 93 -6.04 3.51 -4.68
N ASP A 94 -6.22 2.45 -5.47
CA ASP A 94 -6.86 2.52 -6.79
C ASP A 94 -8.32 3.02 -6.67
N ALA A 95 -9.09 2.51 -5.70
CA ALA A 95 -10.48 2.91 -5.48
C ALA A 95 -10.60 4.38 -5.02
N PHE A 96 -9.76 4.82 -4.10
CA PHE A 96 -9.78 6.20 -3.61
C PHE A 96 -9.27 7.18 -4.67
N ALA A 97 -8.34 6.77 -5.53
CA ALA A 97 -7.85 7.61 -6.63
C ALA A 97 -8.98 8.00 -7.60
N LEU A 98 -9.92 7.09 -7.88
CA LEU A 98 -11.08 7.34 -8.74
C LEU A 98 -12.12 8.27 -8.11
N HIS A 99 -12.10 8.43 -6.78
CA HIS A 99 -13.09 9.19 -6.02
C HIS A 99 -12.47 10.28 -5.14
N HIS A 100 -11.26 10.73 -5.47
CA HIS A 100 -10.46 11.65 -4.65
C HIS A 100 -11.22 12.92 -4.24
N GLU A 101 -11.97 13.51 -5.18
CA GLU A 101 -12.75 14.73 -4.96
C GLU A 101 -13.82 14.53 -3.87
N ALA A 102 -14.49 13.37 -3.84
CA ALA A 102 -15.54 13.08 -2.87
C ALA A 102 -15.05 13.11 -1.41
N PHE A 103 -13.77 12.77 -1.18
CA PHE A 103 -13.13 12.89 0.14
C PHE A 103 -12.73 14.33 0.44
N THR A 104 -12.12 15.00 -0.54
CA THR A 104 -11.58 16.36 -0.39
C THR A 104 -12.69 17.37 -0.09
N GLU A 105 -13.83 17.29 -0.77
CA GLU A 105 -15.01 18.14 -0.54
C GLU A 105 -15.58 18.03 0.89
N ARG A 106 -15.31 16.92 1.58
CA ARG A 106 -15.72 16.66 2.97
C ARG A 106 -14.63 17.02 3.99
N GLY A 107 -13.54 17.65 3.54
CA GLY A 107 -12.39 17.98 4.40
C GLY A 107 -11.62 16.75 4.87
N ILE A 108 -11.73 15.61 4.18
CA ILE A 108 -11.00 14.38 4.51
C ILE A 108 -9.69 14.35 3.73
N THR A 109 -8.58 14.26 4.44
CA THR A 109 -7.25 14.11 3.85
C THR A 109 -6.97 12.64 3.53
N LEU A 110 -6.91 12.29 2.25
CA LEU A 110 -6.38 11.00 1.82
C LEU A 110 -4.85 11.01 1.97
N CYS A 111 -4.34 10.28 2.95
CA CYS A 111 -2.91 10.11 3.21
C CYS A 111 -2.35 9.05 2.25
N MET A 112 -2.32 9.40 0.97
CA MET A 112 -1.82 8.57 -0.13
C MET A 112 -1.13 9.43 -1.18
N GLN A 113 -0.46 8.78 -2.13
CA GLN A 113 0.29 9.49 -3.16
C GLN A 113 -0.63 10.34 -4.07
N PRO A 114 -0.11 11.42 -4.68
CA PRO A 114 -0.85 12.17 -5.70
C PRO A 114 -1.33 11.27 -6.85
N LEU A 115 -2.47 11.61 -7.47
CA LEU A 115 -3.06 10.82 -8.57
C LEU A 115 -2.08 10.57 -9.72
N GLU A 116 -1.28 11.58 -10.05
CA GLU A 116 -0.24 11.51 -11.08
C GLU A 116 0.87 10.48 -10.73
N THR A 117 1.30 10.46 -9.46
CA THR A 117 2.24 9.47 -8.95
C THR A 117 1.65 8.06 -9.00
N ILE A 118 0.40 7.88 -8.55
CA ILE A 118 -0.30 6.58 -8.57
C ILE A 118 -0.41 6.07 -10.01
N ARG A 119 -0.81 6.93 -10.95
CA ARG A 119 -0.99 6.61 -12.37
C ARG A 119 0.27 6.06 -13.04
N VAL A 120 1.45 6.53 -12.63
CA VAL A 120 2.73 6.03 -13.12
C VAL A 120 3.17 4.80 -12.32
N ALA A 121 3.22 4.88 -10.98
CA ALA A 121 3.75 3.82 -10.12
C ALA A 121 2.99 2.49 -10.25
N ARG A 122 1.66 2.53 -10.39
CA ARG A 122 0.84 1.32 -10.56
C ARG A 122 1.01 0.66 -11.93
N ASP A 123 1.61 1.34 -12.89
CA ASP A 123 1.77 0.86 -14.26
C ASP A 123 3.25 0.58 -14.54
N LYS A 124 3.61 -0.71 -14.53
CA LYS A 124 4.99 -1.16 -14.68
C LYS A 124 5.63 -0.74 -16.01
N TRP A 125 4.83 -0.59 -17.07
CA TRP A 125 5.32 -0.07 -18.36
C TRP A 125 5.61 1.43 -18.26
N ARG A 126 4.73 2.21 -17.64
CA ARG A 126 4.98 3.64 -17.41
C ARG A 126 6.17 3.89 -16.50
N VAL A 127 6.38 3.06 -15.47
CA VAL A 127 7.59 3.10 -14.65
C VAL A 127 8.83 2.90 -15.54
N HIS A 128 8.84 1.85 -16.38
CA HIS A 128 9.95 1.62 -17.31
C HIS A 128 10.22 2.83 -18.21
N GLN A 129 9.17 3.41 -18.80
CA GLN A 129 9.28 4.59 -19.66
C GLN A 129 9.78 5.84 -18.91
N ALA A 130 9.32 6.07 -17.68
CA ALA A 130 9.68 7.23 -16.87
C ALA A 130 11.19 7.30 -16.56
N PHE A 131 11.86 6.14 -16.52
CA PHE A 131 13.29 6.04 -16.20
C PHE A 131 14.16 5.61 -17.40
N GLY A 132 13.62 5.55 -18.62
CA GLY A 132 14.36 5.07 -19.79
C GLY A 132 15.61 5.89 -20.14
N ASN A 133 15.65 7.17 -19.76
CA ASN A 133 16.78 8.08 -19.96
C ASN A 133 17.31 8.68 -18.65
N ASP A 134 16.92 8.11 -17.50
CA ASP A 134 17.38 8.63 -16.21
C ASP A 134 18.87 8.30 -16.01
N PRO A 135 19.71 9.25 -15.55
CA PRO A 135 21.15 9.04 -15.43
C PRO A 135 21.54 8.10 -14.28
N LEU A 136 20.65 7.90 -13.29
CA LEU A 136 20.92 7.13 -12.08
C LEU A 136 20.12 5.83 -12.03
N ILE A 137 18.92 5.81 -12.60
CA ILE A 137 18.01 4.67 -12.55
C ILE A 137 18.11 3.85 -13.82
N ARG A 138 18.47 2.58 -13.64
CA ARG A 138 18.30 1.54 -14.65
C ARG A 138 17.14 0.65 -14.26
N THR A 139 16.30 0.33 -15.23
CA THR A 139 15.16 -0.57 -15.04
C THR A 139 15.49 -1.94 -15.60
N ILE A 140 14.80 -2.98 -15.14
CA ILE A 140 14.85 -4.28 -15.83
C ILE A 140 14.36 -4.07 -17.28
N PRO A 141 15.07 -4.61 -18.30
CA PRO A 141 14.59 -4.55 -19.68
C PRO A 141 13.14 -5.03 -19.78
N THR A 142 12.28 -4.22 -20.37
CA THR A 142 10.83 -4.45 -20.35
C THR A 142 10.26 -4.27 -21.74
N TRP A 143 9.37 -5.19 -22.13
CA TRP A 143 8.57 -5.07 -23.34
C TRP A 143 7.09 -5.21 -22.99
N ARG A 144 6.22 -4.55 -23.74
CA ARG A 144 4.80 -4.96 -23.77
C ARG A 144 4.71 -6.32 -24.47
N LEU A 145 3.81 -7.19 -24.01
CA LEU A 145 3.65 -8.54 -24.59
C LEU A 145 3.34 -8.50 -26.09
N GLU A 146 2.56 -7.51 -26.53
CA GLU A 146 2.21 -7.27 -27.93
C GLU A 146 3.42 -6.88 -28.81
N ASP A 147 4.39 -6.14 -28.24
CA ASP A 147 5.58 -5.63 -28.94
C ASP A 147 6.78 -6.59 -28.86
N LEU A 148 6.61 -7.75 -28.22
CA LEU A 148 7.71 -8.63 -27.91
C LEU A 148 8.38 -9.15 -29.21
N PRO A 149 9.71 -9.04 -29.35
CA PRO A 149 10.41 -9.46 -30.56
C PRO A 149 10.24 -10.97 -30.80
N MET A 150 10.15 -11.36 -32.07
CA MET A 150 9.91 -12.75 -32.49
C MET A 150 11.17 -13.63 -32.39
N ALA A 151 12.36 -13.04 -32.35
CA ALA A 151 13.65 -13.72 -32.30
C ALA A 151 14.63 -12.98 -31.38
N GLY A 152 15.63 -13.70 -30.87
CA GLY A 152 16.74 -13.11 -30.09
C GLY A 152 16.43 -12.81 -28.62
N LEU A 153 15.41 -13.44 -28.04
CA LEU A 153 15.14 -13.36 -26.61
C LEU A 153 15.81 -14.52 -25.88
N ASP A 154 16.67 -14.17 -24.91
CA ASP A 154 17.22 -15.14 -23.99
C ASP A 154 16.15 -15.55 -22.97
N LEU A 155 15.94 -16.86 -22.85
CA LEU A 155 15.08 -17.47 -21.85
C LEU A 155 15.92 -17.83 -20.60
N PRO A 156 15.33 -17.85 -19.40
CA PRO A 156 13.91 -17.62 -19.10
C PRO A 156 13.49 -16.15 -19.02
N LEU A 157 12.19 -15.89 -19.21
CA LEU A 157 11.53 -14.59 -19.05
C LEU A 157 10.50 -14.63 -17.91
N ILE A 158 10.05 -13.46 -17.46
CA ILE A 158 8.88 -13.26 -16.61
C ILE A 158 7.84 -12.48 -17.41
N ALA A 159 6.61 -13.00 -17.51
CA ALA A 159 5.44 -12.25 -17.94
C ALA A 159 4.60 -11.87 -16.72
N LYS A 160 4.22 -10.61 -16.57
CA LYS A 160 3.40 -10.13 -15.44
C LYS A 160 2.37 -9.08 -15.90
N PRO A 161 1.19 -8.99 -15.25
CA PRO A 161 0.24 -7.93 -15.55
C PRO A 161 0.88 -6.55 -15.34
N ARG A 162 0.54 -5.62 -16.23
CA ARG A 162 1.04 -4.23 -16.22
C ARG A 162 0.67 -3.48 -14.94
N ASP A 163 -0.55 -3.70 -14.44
CA ASP A 163 -1.13 -3.13 -13.22
C ASP A 163 -1.10 -4.10 -12.02
N GLY A 164 -0.31 -5.18 -12.16
CA GLY A 164 -0.26 -6.29 -11.22
C GLY A 164 0.21 -5.91 -9.81
N ARG A 165 -0.14 -6.76 -8.84
CA ARG A 165 0.13 -6.63 -7.40
C ARG A 165 0.32 -8.02 -6.79
N ASN A 166 1.01 -8.15 -5.64
CA ASN A 166 1.17 -9.41 -4.89
C ASN A 166 1.63 -10.63 -5.73
N CYS A 167 2.39 -10.40 -6.79
CA CYS A 167 2.75 -11.42 -7.78
C CYS A 167 1.56 -12.13 -8.47
N GLU A 168 0.34 -11.59 -8.39
CA GLU A 168 -0.84 -12.14 -9.07
C GLU A 168 -0.65 -12.10 -10.60
N GLY A 169 -0.90 -13.24 -11.26
CA GLY A 169 -0.76 -13.38 -12.71
C GLY A 169 0.68 -13.46 -13.22
N LEU A 170 1.69 -13.51 -12.34
CA LEU A 170 3.08 -13.69 -12.74
C LEU A 170 3.32 -15.10 -13.31
N MET A 171 3.95 -15.15 -14.49
CA MET A 171 4.30 -16.38 -15.18
C MET A 171 5.79 -16.41 -15.50
N GLN A 172 6.48 -17.50 -15.17
CA GLN A 172 7.85 -17.74 -15.62
C GLN A 172 7.81 -18.44 -16.97
N VAL A 173 8.37 -17.79 -17.99
CA VAL A 173 8.42 -18.30 -19.35
C VAL A 173 9.77 -18.94 -19.61
N ARG A 174 9.81 -20.28 -19.62
CA ARG A 174 11.06 -21.06 -19.64
C ARG A 174 11.46 -21.56 -21.02
N ASP A 175 10.51 -21.64 -21.95
CA ASP A 175 10.69 -22.15 -23.30
C ASP A 175 9.84 -21.38 -24.31
N ALA A 176 10.14 -21.59 -25.60
CA ALA A 176 9.49 -20.90 -26.70
C ALA A 176 8.01 -21.31 -26.88
N ASP A 177 7.65 -22.55 -26.57
CA ASP A 177 6.28 -23.06 -26.70
C ASP A 177 5.37 -22.37 -25.68
N PHE A 178 5.83 -22.25 -24.43
CA PHE A 178 5.11 -21.54 -23.39
C PHE A 178 5.07 -20.04 -23.67
N LEU A 179 6.12 -19.46 -24.27
CA LEU A 179 6.06 -18.06 -24.74
C LEU A 179 4.96 -17.87 -25.79
N HIS A 180 4.87 -18.79 -26.76
CA HIS A 180 3.82 -18.76 -27.78
C HIS A 180 2.42 -18.88 -27.16
N TYR A 181 2.25 -19.78 -26.18
CA TYR A 181 1.01 -19.90 -25.41
C TYR A 181 0.65 -18.59 -24.71
N VAL A 182 1.59 -17.96 -23.99
CA VAL A 182 1.37 -16.70 -23.28
C VAL A 182 0.95 -15.60 -24.25
N ARG A 183 1.67 -15.41 -25.37
CA ARG A 183 1.32 -14.41 -26.38
C ARG A 183 -0.09 -14.60 -26.92
N ARG A 184 -0.48 -15.84 -27.24
CA ARG A 184 -1.81 -16.14 -27.79
C ARG A 184 -2.92 -16.01 -26.75
N ARG A 185 -2.70 -16.47 -25.52
CA ARG A 185 -3.73 -16.53 -24.48
C ARG A 185 -3.98 -15.18 -23.81
N PHE A 186 -2.99 -14.30 -23.81
CA PHE A 186 -3.01 -13.02 -23.11
C PHE A 186 -2.81 -11.82 -24.06
N SER A 187 -3.00 -12.00 -25.38
CA SER A 187 -2.86 -10.92 -26.38
C SER A 187 -3.82 -9.76 -26.17
N ASP A 188 -4.95 -10.01 -25.53
CA ASP A 188 -5.99 -9.03 -25.20
C ASP A 188 -5.82 -8.41 -23.80
N ARG A 189 -4.72 -8.74 -23.10
CA ARG A 189 -4.45 -8.28 -21.74
C ARG A 189 -3.21 -7.41 -21.69
N ASP A 190 -3.24 -6.41 -20.82
CA ASP A 190 -2.10 -5.57 -20.50
C ASP A 190 -1.05 -6.36 -19.69
N TYR A 191 -0.15 -7.03 -20.41
CA TYR A 191 1.00 -7.73 -19.84
C TYR A 191 2.31 -7.09 -20.31
N ILE A 192 3.29 -7.10 -19.41
CA ILE A 192 4.69 -6.84 -19.75
C ILE A 192 5.51 -8.11 -19.61
N VAL A 193 6.63 -8.15 -20.33
CA VAL A 193 7.61 -9.23 -20.31
C VAL A 193 8.97 -8.64 -19.97
N GLN A 194 9.70 -9.31 -19.10
CA GLN A 194 11.02 -8.95 -18.62
C GLN A 194 11.93 -10.20 -18.62
N PRO A 195 13.25 -10.07 -18.75
CA PRO A 195 14.14 -11.21 -18.53
C PRO A 195 14.06 -11.69 -17.07
N LEU A 196 14.12 -13.00 -16.85
CA LEU A 196 14.29 -13.55 -15.50
C LEU A 196 15.77 -13.46 -15.14
N LEU A 197 16.15 -12.37 -14.48
CA LEU A 197 17.52 -12.12 -14.04
C LEU A 197 17.75 -12.68 -12.63
N PRO A 198 18.95 -13.21 -12.33
CA PRO A 198 19.33 -13.53 -10.96
C PRO A 198 19.60 -12.24 -10.17
N GLY A 199 19.60 -12.35 -8.84
CA GLY A 199 19.93 -11.23 -7.96
C GLY A 199 19.16 -11.26 -6.65
N ASP A 200 19.65 -10.47 -5.71
CA ASP A 200 19.02 -10.23 -4.43
C ASP A 200 17.92 -9.19 -4.58
N VAL A 201 16.76 -9.44 -3.97
CA VAL A 201 15.70 -8.45 -3.92
C VAL A 201 15.97 -7.50 -2.77
N CYS A 202 16.26 -6.25 -3.11
CA CYS A 202 16.42 -5.17 -2.15
C CYS A 202 15.22 -4.24 -2.22
N VAL A 203 14.73 -3.85 -1.06
CA VAL A 203 13.54 -3.04 -0.90
C VAL A 203 13.92 -1.77 -0.15
N VAL A 204 13.51 -0.63 -0.66
CA VAL A 204 13.74 0.67 -0.04
C VAL A 204 12.40 1.31 0.26
N ASP A 205 12.12 1.54 1.54
CA ASP A 205 11.01 2.42 1.92
C ASP A 205 11.53 3.86 1.82
N VAL A 206 10.81 4.72 1.11
CA VAL A 206 11.18 6.12 0.90
C VAL A 206 10.02 7.00 1.32
N VAL A 207 10.28 8.00 2.15
CA VAL A 207 9.34 9.07 2.43
C VAL A 207 9.86 10.37 1.83
N ARG A 208 8.99 11.11 1.16
CA ARG A 208 9.31 12.44 0.60
C ARG A 208 8.18 13.42 0.89
N GLN A 209 8.53 14.62 1.29
CA GLN A 209 7.59 15.74 1.37
C GLN A 209 7.72 16.57 0.09
N GLN A 210 6.65 16.64 -0.69
CA GLN A 210 6.72 17.23 -2.03
C GLN A 210 6.96 18.75 -1.99
N SER A 211 6.37 19.43 -1.01
CA SER A 211 6.44 20.89 -0.86
C SER A 211 7.84 21.42 -0.53
N SER A 212 8.56 20.74 0.37
CA SER A 212 9.91 21.12 0.80
C SER A 212 11.01 20.43 -0.01
N GLY A 213 10.69 19.31 -0.66
CA GLY A 213 11.67 18.43 -1.30
C GLY A 213 12.47 17.57 -0.32
N ALA A 214 12.22 17.68 0.99
CA ALA A 214 12.85 16.84 2.01
C ALA A 214 12.45 15.38 1.81
N TRP A 215 13.39 14.47 2.06
CA TRP A 215 13.17 13.04 1.91
C TRP A 215 14.10 12.24 2.83
N ALA A 216 13.73 10.98 3.08
CA ALA A 216 14.53 10.00 3.79
C ALA A 216 14.19 8.60 3.29
N ALA A 217 15.09 7.65 3.48
CA ALA A 217 14.86 6.27 3.05
C ALA A 217 15.58 5.24 3.92
N MET A 218 15.06 4.02 3.93
CA MET A 218 15.66 2.87 4.61
C MET A 218 15.70 1.69 3.65
N ALA A 219 16.91 1.19 3.38
CA ALA A 219 17.14 0.06 2.49
C ALA A 219 17.29 -1.25 3.25
N ARG A 220 16.76 -2.33 2.68
CA ARG A 220 16.89 -3.69 3.20
C ARG A 220 16.99 -4.72 2.08
N GLN A 221 17.70 -5.81 2.33
CA GLN A 221 17.67 -7.02 1.51
C GLN A 221 16.61 -7.98 2.07
N GLU A 222 15.75 -8.50 1.20
CA GLU A 222 14.72 -9.48 1.54
C GLU A 222 15.32 -10.90 1.50
N LEU A 223 15.67 -11.47 2.66
CA LEU A 223 16.34 -12.79 2.77
C LEU A 223 15.35 -13.96 2.66
N VAL A 224 14.15 -13.79 3.23
CA VAL A 224 13.07 -14.78 3.17
C VAL A 224 11.79 -14.05 2.83
N ARG A 225 11.09 -14.50 1.77
CA ARG A 225 9.86 -13.88 1.28
C ARG A 225 8.69 -14.87 1.27
N THR A 226 7.48 -14.35 1.42
CA THR A 226 6.25 -15.08 1.11
C THR A 226 6.11 -15.29 -0.40
N PRO A 227 5.28 -16.23 -0.86
CA PRO A 227 4.93 -16.35 -2.29
C PRO A 227 4.32 -15.09 -2.91
N THR A 228 3.72 -14.23 -2.07
CA THR A 228 3.14 -12.93 -2.48
C THR A 228 4.16 -11.77 -2.48
N GLY A 229 5.43 -12.05 -2.17
CA GLY A 229 6.54 -11.10 -2.24
C GLY A 229 6.82 -10.32 -0.95
N ALA A 230 6.12 -10.59 0.16
CA ALA A 230 6.33 -9.89 1.42
C ALA A 230 7.55 -10.43 2.19
N GLY A 231 8.33 -9.52 2.77
CA GLY A 231 9.49 -9.83 3.60
C GLY A 231 9.17 -10.46 4.94
N LEU A 232 9.70 -11.65 5.20
CA LEU A 232 9.63 -12.32 6.50
C LEU A 232 10.93 -12.19 7.30
N THR A 233 12.07 -12.18 6.64
CA THR A 233 13.38 -11.95 7.26
C THR A 233 14.19 -11.06 6.37
N VAL A 234 14.77 -10.01 6.93
CA VAL A 234 15.43 -8.94 6.18
C VAL A 234 16.76 -8.57 6.80
N ARG A 235 17.71 -8.16 5.97
CA ARG A 235 18.96 -7.53 6.39
C ARG A 235 18.90 -6.05 6.10
N MET A 236 19.10 -5.20 7.10
CA MET A 236 19.18 -3.76 6.88
C MET A 236 20.50 -3.41 6.19
N LEU A 237 20.43 -2.50 5.21
CA LEU A 237 21.56 -2.12 4.38
C LEU A 237 21.96 -0.67 4.66
N ALA A 238 23.23 -0.46 4.97
CA ALA A 238 23.86 0.87 4.96
C ALA A 238 24.36 1.21 3.55
N ASP A 239 23.50 1.07 2.53
CA ASP A 239 23.82 1.28 1.12
C ASP A 239 23.34 2.67 0.67
N VAL A 240 24.26 3.63 0.67
CA VAL A 240 24.00 5.02 0.28
C VAL A 240 23.61 5.12 -1.20
N ARG A 241 24.17 4.28 -2.08
CA ARG A 241 23.87 4.32 -3.52
C ARG A 241 22.43 3.88 -3.75
N LEU A 242 22.02 2.78 -3.15
CA LEU A 242 20.66 2.25 -3.28
C LEU A 242 19.62 3.23 -2.69
N VAL A 243 19.94 3.86 -1.57
CA VAL A 243 19.12 4.93 -0.96
C VAL A 243 18.97 6.14 -1.88
N GLU A 244 20.04 6.63 -2.49
CA GLU A 244 19.97 7.77 -3.43
C GLU A 244 19.20 7.41 -4.69
N MET A 245 19.35 6.19 -5.22
CA MET A 245 18.53 5.70 -6.34
C MET A 245 17.04 5.72 -5.98
N ALA A 246 16.67 5.24 -4.80
CA ALA A 246 15.27 5.27 -4.36
C ALA A 246 14.75 6.71 -4.13
N GLY A 247 15.61 7.61 -3.62
CA GLY A 247 15.33 9.04 -3.53
C GLY A 247 15.08 9.68 -4.90
N GLN A 248 15.88 9.33 -5.91
CA GLN A 248 15.67 9.77 -7.30
C GLN A 248 14.34 9.27 -7.86
N VAL A 249 13.98 8.01 -7.63
CA VAL A 249 12.65 7.48 -8.00
C VAL A 249 11.55 8.32 -7.37
N ALA A 250 11.63 8.62 -6.07
CA ALA A 250 10.64 9.43 -5.38
C ALA A 250 10.57 10.88 -5.91
N ARG A 251 11.71 11.48 -6.30
CA ARG A 251 11.76 12.82 -6.92
C ARG A 251 11.08 12.83 -8.29
N VAL A 252 11.46 11.92 -9.19
CA VAL A 252 10.93 11.84 -10.56
C VAL A 252 9.43 11.59 -10.58
N LEU A 253 8.94 10.71 -9.70
CA LEU A 253 7.51 10.38 -9.63
C LEU A 253 6.67 11.42 -8.86
N GLY A 254 7.28 12.45 -8.29
CA GLY A 254 6.56 13.50 -7.56
C GLY A 254 5.93 13.03 -6.25
N VAL A 255 6.57 12.09 -5.55
CA VAL A 255 6.05 11.47 -4.32
C VAL A 255 5.77 12.51 -3.23
N ASN A 256 4.62 12.34 -2.55
CA ASN A 256 4.29 12.99 -1.28
C ASN A 256 3.81 11.93 -0.27
N GLY A 257 4.60 11.72 0.79
CA GLY A 257 4.42 10.63 1.74
C GLY A 257 5.38 9.47 1.48
N CYS A 258 5.02 8.28 1.94
CA CYS A 258 5.83 7.07 1.84
C CYS A 258 5.44 6.21 0.63
N ILE A 259 6.44 5.71 -0.08
CA ILE A 259 6.35 4.65 -1.09
C ILE A 259 7.34 3.54 -0.78
N ASN A 260 7.21 2.45 -1.53
CA ASN A 260 8.11 1.32 -1.50
C ASN A 260 8.70 1.10 -2.90
N VAL A 261 10.03 1.00 -2.98
CA VAL A 261 10.77 0.80 -4.23
C VAL A 261 11.50 -0.54 -4.14
N GLU A 262 11.28 -1.43 -5.10
CA GLU A 262 11.96 -2.72 -5.18
C GLU A 262 13.02 -2.71 -6.28
N PHE A 263 14.24 -3.11 -5.92
CA PHE A 263 15.37 -3.30 -6.82
C PHE A 263 15.77 -4.78 -6.85
N LEU A 264 16.18 -5.25 -8.02
CA LEU A 264 16.94 -6.48 -8.17
C LEU A 264 18.42 -6.12 -8.23
N VAL A 265 19.20 -6.64 -7.30
CA VAL A 265 20.62 -6.30 -7.14
C VAL A 265 21.48 -7.51 -7.45
N GLN A 266 22.41 -7.36 -8.39
CA GLN A 266 23.37 -8.39 -8.75
C GLN A 266 24.75 -7.76 -8.99
N ASP A 267 25.81 -8.31 -8.41
CA ASP A 267 27.20 -7.87 -8.61
C ASP A 267 27.42 -6.35 -8.40
N GLY A 268 26.69 -5.77 -7.43
CA GLY A 268 26.75 -4.34 -7.10
C GLY A 268 25.92 -3.43 -8.00
N GLU A 269 25.20 -3.98 -8.97
CA GLU A 269 24.34 -3.25 -9.89
C GLU A 269 22.86 -3.46 -9.51
N ALA A 270 22.12 -2.35 -9.38
CA ALA A 270 20.72 -2.36 -9.00
C ALA A 270 19.82 -2.00 -10.19
N LEU A 271 18.82 -2.85 -10.46
CA LEU A 271 17.80 -2.63 -11.48
C LEU A 271 16.45 -2.40 -10.81
N LEU A 272 15.80 -1.28 -11.12
CA LEU A 272 14.44 -0.99 -10.66
C LEU A 272 13.48 -2.06 -11.19
N MET A 273 12.82 -2.74 -10.26
CA MET A 273 11.95 -3.89 -10.51
C MET A 273 10.46 -3.55 -10.34
N ASP A 274 10.11 -2.80 -9.29
CA ASP A 274 8.73 -2.37 -9.02
C ASP A 274 8.67 -1.11 -8.13
N VAL A 275 7.57 -0.36 -8.22
CA VAL A 275 7.30 0.79 -7.35
C VAL A 275 5.87 0.69 -6.83
N ASN A 276 5.71 0.59 -5.51
CA ASN A 276 4.42 0.50 -4.86
C ASN A 276 4.09 1.83 -4.17
N PRO A 277 3.01 2.54 -4.55
CA PRO A 277 2.68 3.87 -4.04
C PRO A 277 2.01 3.84 -2.65
N ARG A 278 2.51 3.00 -1.74
CA ARG A 278 1.97 2.74 -0.41
C ARG A 278 3.06 2.20 0.53
N PHE A 279 2.71 2.04 1.80
CA PHE A 279 3.57 1.33 2.74
C PHE A 279 3.88 -0.10 2.26
N SER A 280 5.10 -0.54 2.55
CA SER A 280 5.49 -1.91 2.33
C SER A 280 5.00 -2.83 3.44
N GLY A 281 4.91 -4.12 3.14
CA GLY A 281 4.75 -5.12 4.20
C GLY A 281 5.93 -5.14 5.18
N GLY A 282 7.09 -4.60 4.84
CA GLY A 282 8.27 -4.54 5.72
C GLY A 282 8.44 -3.23 6.49
N ILE A 283 7.45 -2.33 6.50
CA ILE A 283 7.59 -0.98 7.08
C ILE A 283 8.02 -0.99 8.56
N ALA A 284 7.59 -2.01 9.32
CA ALA A 284 7.97 -2.21 10.71
C ALA A 284 9.50 -2.38 10.88
N PHE A 285 10.19 -2.98 9.91
CA PHE A 285 11.64 -3.15 9.96
C PHE A 285 12.39 -1.82 9.84
N SER A 286 11.85 -0.87 9.08
CA SER A 286 12.38 0.49 8.99
C SER A 286 12.26 1.20 10.35
N HIS A 287 11.09 1.09 11.00
CA HIS A 287 10.86 1.62 12.35
C HIS A 287 11.80 0.98 13.38
N LEU A 288 11.93 -0.36 13.41
CA LEU A 288 12.86 -1.08 14.29
C LEU A 288 14.33 -0.70 14.08
N SER A 289 14.66 -0.12 12.92
CA SER A 289 16.02 0.30 12.57
C SER A 289 16.25 1.80 12.79
N GLY A 290 15.33 2.47 13.48
CA GLY A 290 15.48 3.84 13.95
C GLY A 290 14.84 4.90 13.06
N TYR A 291 14.04 4.53 12.05
CA TYR A 291 13.32 5.51 11.23
C TYR A 291 11.86 5.15 11.03
N ASP A 292 10.96 5.92 11.65
CA ASP A 292 9.52 5.73 11.51
C ASP A 292 9.00 6.38 10.22
N MET A 293 8.80 5.54 9.20
CA MET A 293 8.23 5.94 7.92
C MET A 293 6.75 6.35 8.01
N VAL A 294 5.98 5.81 8.96
CA VAL A 294 4.55 6.13 9.10
C VAL A 294 4.39 7.52 9.73
N ALA A 295 5.15 7.80 10.78
CA ALA A 295 5.15 9.12 11.41
C ALA A 295 5.50 10.20 10.37
N ASN A 296 6.59 9.99 9.63
CA ASN A 296 7.06 10.91 8.60
C ASN A 296 6.11 10.98 7.39
N HIS A 297 5.44 9.88 7.03
CA HIS A 297 4.37 9.91 6.04
C HIS A 297 3.27 10.89 6.48
N LEU A 298 2.77 10.80 7.72
CA LEU A 298 1.72 11.70 8.19
C LEU A 298 2.20 13.16 8.31
N ARG A 299 3.49 13.39 8.63
CA ARG A 299 4.08 14.73 8.58
C ARG A 299 3.98 15.37 7.20
N CYS A 300 4.09 14.60 6.11
CA CYS A 300 3.88 15.12 4.75
C CYS A 300 2.47 15.69 4.54
N PHE A 301 1.44 15.07 5.12
CA PHE A 301 0.03 15.49 4.96
C PHE A 301 -0.42 16.52 6.00
N ARG A 302 0.37 16.71 7.06
CA ARG A 302 0.15 17.72 8.10
C ARG A 302 1.11 18.91 8.00
N GLU A 303 1.86 18.99 6.90
CA GLU A 303 2.86 20.03 6.62
C GLU A 303 3.91 20.23 7.73
N ALA A 304 4.27 19.14 8.42
CA ALA A 304 5.33 19.14 9.42
C ALA A 304 6.69 18.76 8.79
N PRO A 305 7.82 19.29 9.31
CA PRO A 305 9.15 18.89 8.84
C PRO A 305 9.40 17.39 9.06
N LEU A 306 10.08 16.74 8.11
CA LEU A 306 10.53 15.35 8.29
C LEU A 306 11.61 15.25 9.38
N ASP A 307 11.69 14.08 10.00
CA ASP A 307 12.81 13.73 10.87
C ASP A 307 14.12 13.65 10.06
N ALA A 308 15.25 13.80 10.73
CA ALA A 308 16.56 13.64 10.11
C ALA A 308 16.74 12.21 9.59
N SER A 309 17.31 12.07 8.39
CA SER A 309 17.62 10.77 7.80
C SER A 309 18.56 9.95 8.70
N VAL A 310 18.33 8.63 8.75
CA VAL A 310 19.11 7.69 9.55
C VAL A 310 19.73 6.65 8.62
N LEU A 311 21.01 6.34 8.84
CA LEU A 311 21.64 5.15 8.26
C LEU A 311 21.47 3.99 9.26
N PRO A 312 20.84 2.88 8.87
CA PRO A 312 20.65 1.77 9.79
C PRO A 312 21.97 1.11 10.16
N ALA A 313 22.11 0.71 11.42
CA ALA A 313 23.15 -0.23 11.81
C ALA A 313 22.92 -1.59 11.10
N PRO A 314 23.99 -2.31 10.70
CA PRO A 314 23.85 -3.65 10.14
C PRO A 314 23.09 -4.57 11.10
N SER A 315 21.93 -5.04 10.67
CA SER A 315 21.05 -5.87 11.50
C SER A 315 20.23 -6.83 10.65
N ILE A 316 19.76 -7.90 11.28
CA ILE A 316 18.80 -8.84 10.69
C ILE A 316 17.53 -8.79 11.53
N HIS A 317 16.41 -8.52 10.88
CA HIS A 317 15.09 -8.55 11.51
C HIS A 317 14.27 -9.70 10.93
N ALA A 318 13.48 -10.34 11.77
CA ALA A 318 12.60 -11.44 11.36
C ALA A 318 11.21 -11.29 11.97
N ARG A 319 10.19 -11.65 11.19
CA ARG A 319 8.81 -11.79 11.65
C ARG A 319 8.63 -13.17 12.29
N ARG A 320 7.85 -13.21 13.36
CA ARG A 320 7.34 -14.45 13.97
C ARG A 320 5.81 -14.42 13.98
N LEU A 321 5.20 -15.60 13.93
CA LEU A 321 3.77 -15.75 14.18
C LEU A 321 3.53 -15.86 15.69
N VAL A 322 2.46 -15.23 16.17
CA VAL A 322 2.02 -15.30 17.56
C VAL A 322 0.52 -15.60 17.54
N GLU A 323 0.11 -16.65 18.23
CA GLU A 323 -1.30 -16.97 18.45
C GLU A 323 -1.92 -15.98 19.44
N VAL A 324 -3.09 -15.45 19.10
CA VAL A 324 -3.83 -14.52 19.95
C VAL A 324 -5.29 -14.95 20.05
N THR A 325 -5.93 -14.63 21.17
CA THR A 325 -7.38 -14.78 21.32
C THR A 325 -8.06 -13.45 21.07
N THR A 326 -8.98 -13.43 20.13
CA THR A 326 -9.85 -12.30 19.78
C THR A 326 -11.29 -12.63 20.17
N PHE A 327 -12.08 -11.58 20.40
CA PHE A 327 -13.48 -11.72 20.78
C PHE A 327 -14.35 -10.83 19.89
N ALA A 328 -15.57 -11.29 19.60
CA ALA A 328 -16.58 -10.42 19.02
C ALA A 328 -16.87 -9.27 19.98
N ALA A 329 -17.13 -8.07 19.45
CA ALA A 329 -17.67 -7.02 20.31
C ALA A 329 -19.03 -7.48 20.87
N PRO A 330 -19.36 -7.19 22.13
CA PRO A 330 -20.74 -7.38 22.61
C PRO A 330 -21.67 -6.62 21.65
N ALA A 331 -22.75 -7.26 21.22
CA ALA A 331 -23.66 -6.70 20.22
C ALA A 331 -24.05 -5.28 20.64
N ALA A 332 -23.59 -4.28 19.88
CA ALA A 332 -24.16 -2.95 19.99
C ALA A 332 -25.64 -3.07 19.64
N SER A 333 -26.51 -2.43 20.42
CA SER A 333 -27.92 -2.29 20.11
C SER A 333 -28.08 -1.91 18.63
N PRO A 334 -29.03 -2.48 17.89
CA PRO A 334 -29.16 -2.24 16.46
C PRO A 334 -29.15 -0.74 16.18
N ASP A 335 -28.35 -0.33 15.19
CA ASP A 335 -28.27 1.06 14.72
C ASP A 335 -29.68 1.64 14.62
N PRO A 336 -29.94 2.84 15.16
CA PRO A 336 -31.25 3.46 15.01
C PRO A 336 -31.55 3.55 13.52
N VAL A 337 -32.60 2.87 13.08
CA VAL A 337 -33.16 3.03 11.75
C VAL A 337 -33.51 4.50 11.61
N ILE A 338 -32.70 5.24 10.86
CA ILE A 338 -33.01 6.62 10.49
C ILE A 338 -34.17 6.52 9.50
N VAL A 339 -35.40 6.62 10.02
CA VAL A 339 -36.60 6.84 9.21
C VAL A 339 -36.53 8.28 8.71
N LEU A 340 -36.21 8.45 7.43
CA LEU A 340 -36.31 9.74 6.77
C LEU A 340 -37.79 10.19 6.77
N PRO A 341 -38.12 11.43 7.18
CA PRO A 341 -39.48 11.91 7.13
C PRO A 341 -39.87 12.18 5.68
N GLY A 342 -40.56 11.23 5.05
CA GLY A 342 -41.10 11.46 3.71
C GLY A 342 -41.27 10.22 2.83
N SER A 343 -41.96 9.19 3.31
CA SER A 343 -42.61 8.24 2.41
C SER A 343 -43.90 7.75 3.05
N GLN A 344 -45.00 8.45 2.78
CA GLN A 344 -46.33 7.87 2.94
C GLN A 344 -46.45 6.75 1.90
N GLY A 345 -46.22 5.51 2.33
CA GLY A 345 -46.57 4.30 1.60
C GLY A 345 -47.86 3.74 2.18
N SER A 346 -48.89 3.62 1.36
CA SER A 346 -50.22 3.14 1.72
C SER A 346 -50.18 1.74 2.34
N VAL A 347 -50.78 1.60 3.52
CA VAL A 347 -51.10 0.31 4.12
C VAL A 347 -52.26 -0.29 3.33
N ALA A 348 -51.95 -1.20 2.40
CA ALA A 348 -52.92 -2.11 1.83
C ALA A 348 -53.01 -3.34 2.74
N SER A 349 -54.07 -3.38 3.54
CA SER A 349 -54.54 -4.57 4.23
C SER A 349 -54.98 -5.63 3.21
N GLN A 350 -54.44 -6.84 3.28
CA GLN A 350 -55.15 -8.04 2.86
C GLN A 350 -55.07 -9.12 3.94
N PRO A 351 -56.14 -9.93 4.10
CA PRO A 351 -56.35 -10.74 5.28
C PRO A 351 -55.78 -12.15 5.13
N LEU A 352 -55.59 -12.77 6.30
CA LEU A 352 -55.24 -14.16 6.52
C LEU A 352 -56.18 -15.12 5.78
N GLY A 353 -55.57 -16.06 5.06
CA GLY A 353 -56.15 -17.29 4.52
C GLY A 353 -55.06 -18.34 4.41
#